data_AF-A0A4Q2DJ01-F1
#
_entry.id   AF-A0A4Q2DJ01-F1
#
_cell.length_a   1.000
_cell.length_b   1.000
_cell.length_c   1.000
_cell.angle_alpha   90.00
_cell.angle_beta   90.00
_cell.angle_gamma   90.00
#
_symmetry.space_group_name_H-M   'P 1'
#
loop_
_entity.id
_entity.type
_entity.pdbx_description
1 polymer ?
#
loop_
_entity_poly.entity_id
_entity_poly.type
_entity_poly.pdbx_seq_one_letter_code
_entity_poly.pdbx_strand_id
1 'polypeptide(L)'
;MLLEKPKGLTVAKAILVSMAEAPTPSFANVGPSAAATHRHTPTVEHTATMSMFPNAQNFNIDNFNVHSLEDSRKEGWKTLLKNVASNALHNSSARFDAPKCDEGTRVEVTDELMDWIQDREGPQRLLCMTGAAGAGKSALQQTIAEKCSKSNTLGSAFFFSAADPTRNN
;
A
#
# COMPACT_ATOMS: atom_id res chain seq x y z
N MET A 1 -29.33 39.05 14.76
CA MET A 1 -29.38 38.43 13.43
C MET A 1 -28.19 37.47 13.36
N LEU A 2 -28.45 36.19 13.60
CA LEU A 2 -27.44 35.14 13.72
C LEU A 2 -26.82 34.87 12.35
N LEU A 3 -25.50 34.98 12.25
CA LEU A 3 -24.74 34.49 11.10
C LEU A 3 -24.83 32.96 11.09
N GLU A 4 -25.55 32.42 10.11
CA GLU A 4 -25.53 30.99 9.80
C GLU A 4 -24.11 30.57 9.41
N LYS A 5 -23.57 29.58 10.14
CA LYS A 5 -22.34 28.89 9.75
C LYS A 5 -22.62 28.05 8.50
N PRO A 6 -21.80 28.11 7.43
CA PRO A 6 -21.94 27.21 6.30
C PRO A 6 -21.66 25.78 6.77
N LYS A 7 -22.62 24.88 6.50
CA LYS A 7 -22.55 23.44 6.77
C LYS A 7 -21.46 22.82 5.90
N GLY A 8 -20.23 22.86 6.40
CA GLY A 8 -19.05 22.20 5.84
C GLY A 8 -19.11 20.69 6.05
N LEU A 9 -18.51 19.96 5.10
CA LEU A 9 -18.25 18.52 5.06
C LEU A 9 -18.77 17.73 6.27
N THR A 10 -19.95 17.14 6.15
CA THR A 10 -20.36 16.10 7.06
C THR A 10 -19.53 14.87 6.71
N VAL A 11 -18.64 14.43 7.60
CA VAL A 11 -18.32 13.00 7.67
C VAL A 11 -19.64 12.36 8.05
N ALA A 12 -20.47 12.04 7.05
CA ALA A 12 -21.68 11.29 7.29
C ALA A 12 -21.23 10.03 8.01
N LYS A 13 -21.60 9.95 9.29
CA LYS A 13 -21.53 8.77 10.17
C LYS A 13 -21.39 7.55 9.28
N ALA A 14 -20.16 7.01 9.24
CA ALA A 14 -19.70 6.07 8.23
C ALA A 14 -20.84 5.13 7.83
N ILE A 15 -21.16 5.07 6.53
CA ILE A 15 -22.08 4.03 6.06
C ILE A 15 -21.40 2.70 6.38
N LEU A 16 -21.91 2.06 7.43
CA LEU A 16 -21.44 0.81 8.02
C LEU A 16 -21.53 -0.29 6.97
N VAL A 17 -20.41 -0.63 6.35
CA VAL A 17 -20.27 -1.93 5.68
C VAL A 17 -19.51 -2.82 6.65
N SER A 18 -20.27 -3.61 7.41
CA SER A 18 -19.71 -4.75 8.15
C SER A 18 -19.30 -5.78 7.10
N MET A 19 -17.99 -5.90 6.86
CA MET A 19 -17.47 -7.04 6.13
C MET A 19 -17.35 -8.20 7.12
N ALA A 20 -18.09 -9.27 6.84
CA ALA A 20 -17.94 -10.52 7.57
C ALA A 20 -16.49 -11.00 7.53
N GLU A 21 -16.01 -11.44 8.67
CA GLU A 21 -14.62 -11.83 8.93
C GLU A 21 -14.21 -13.01 8.04
N ALA A 22 -13.33 -12.76 7.07
CA ALA A 22 -12.56 -13.80 6.41
C ALA A 22 -11.24 -13.98 7.17
N PRO A 23 -10.75 -15.22 7.39
CA PRO A 23 -9.55 -15.47 8.16
C PRO A 23 -8.33 -14.79 7.54
N THR A 24 -7.61 -14.04 8.38
CA THR A 24 -6.40 -13.29 8.03
C THR A 24 -5.23 -14.24 7.72
N PRO A 25 -4.53 -14.09 6.57
CA PRO A 25 -3.24 -14.74 6.39
C PRO A 25 -2.19 -14.07 7.28
N SER A 26 -1.60 -14.84 8.19
CA SER A 26 -0.48 -14.43 9.04
C SER A 26 0.76 -14.12 8.20
N PHE A 27 1.18 -12.85 8.20
CA PHE A 27 2.51 -12.45 7.74
C PHE A 27 3.37 -12.06 8.94
N ALA A 28 3.66 -13.03 9.80
CA ALA A 28 4.72 -12.90 10.78
C ALA A 28 6.08 -13.18 10.12
N ASN A 29 6.74 -12.14 9.61
CA ASN A 29 8.19 -11.89 9.68
C ASN A 29 8.62 -10.83 8.66
N VAL A 30 8.59 -9.56 9.05
CA VAL A 30 9.48 -8.55 8.47
C VAL A 30 10.08 -7.77 9.65
N GLY A 31 11.30 -8.13 10.03
CA GLY A 31 12.07 -7.38 11.02
C GLY A 31 12.61 -6.06 10.43
N PRO A 32 12.94 -5.06 11.28
CA PRO A 32 13.40 -3.76 10.82
C PRO A 32 14.80 -3.81 10.20
N SER A 33 14.93 -3.24 9.00
CA SER A 33 16.22 -3.06 8.31
C SER A 33 16.98 -1.88 8.90
N ALA A 34 18.00 -2.15 9.72
CA ALA A 34 18.95 -1.14 10.17
C ALA A 34 19.98 -0.85 9.07
N ALA A 35 20.07 0.42 8.65
CA ALA A 35 21.10 0.89 7.75
C ALA A 35 22.45 0.97 8.48
N ALA A 36 23.42 0.15 8.07
CA ALA A 36 24.81 0.29 8.48
C ALA A 36 25.71 0.32 7.23
N THR A 37 26.30 1.48 7.00
CA THR A 37 27.37 1.70 6.02
C THR A 37 28.62 0.94 6.45
N HIS A 38 29.00 -0.11 5.74
CA HIS A 38 30.35 -0.66 5.80
C HIS A 38 30.87 -0.93 4.38
N ARG A 39 31.89 -0.16 3.99
CA ARG A 39 32.72 -0.47 2.82
C ARG A 39 33.53 -1.73 3.12
N HIS A 40 33.30 -2.82 2.39
CA HIS A 40 34.29 -3.87 2.21
C HIS A 40 34.23 -4.44 0.77
N THR A 41 35.44 -4.64 0.26
CA THR A 41 35.92 -5.17 -1.03
C THR A 41 35.44 -6.60 -1.33
N PRO A 42 35.54 -7.10 -2.59
CA PRO A 42 34.80 -8.27 -3.03
C PRO A 42 35.43 -9.56 -2.50
N THR A 43 34.64 -10.37 -1.79
CA THR A 43 35.00 -11.74 -1.44
C THR A 43 34.08 -12.67 -2.22
N VAL A 44 34.69 -13.53 -3.03
CA VAL A 44 34.03 -14.55 -3.86
C VAL A 44 33.13 -15.43 -2.96
N GLU A 45 31.82 -15.39 -3.19
CA GLU A 45 30.88 -16.27 -2.50
C GLU A 45 31.06 -17.70 -2.99
N HIS A 46 31.48 -18.58 -2.09
CA HIS A 46 31.29 -20.01 -2.27
C HIS A 46 29.78 -20.31 -2.22
N THR A 47 29.21 -20.66 -3.37
CA THR A 47 27.89 -21.30 -3.45
C THR A 47 27.88 -22.52 -2.54
N ALA A 48 27.09 -22.47 -1.45
CA ALA A 48 26.81 -23.63 -0.63
C ALA A 48 25.99 -24.63 -1.47
N THR A 49 26.65 -25.64 -2.03
CA THR A 49 25.99 -26.78 -2.66
C THR A 49 25.25 -27.57 -1.60
N MET A 50 23.94 -27.36 -1.48
CA MET A 50 23.07 -28.25 -0.73
C MET A 50 22.91 -29.55 -1.54
N SER A 51 23.52 -30.65 -1.06
CA SER A 51 23.30 -31.98 -1.63
C SER A 51 21.91 -32.49 -1.25
N MET A 52 21.09 -32.86 -2.24
CA MET A 52 19.74 -33.41 -2.00
C MET A 52 19.76 -34.87 -1.48
N PHE A 53 20.84 -35.63 -1.73
CA PHE A 53 20.96 -37.04 -1.33
C PHE A 53 22.36 -37.36 -0.81
N PRO A 54 22.75 -36.84 0.38
CA PRO A 54 24.05 -37.16 0.94
C PRO A 54 24.13 -38.65 1.30
N ASN A 55 25.19 -39.32 0.84
CA ASN A 55 25.49 -40.74 1.13
C ASN A 55 24.48 -41.78 0.62
N ALA A 56 23.61 -41.44 -0.34
CA ALA A 56 22.70 -42.41 -0.95
C ALA A 56 23.44 -43.34 -1.93
N GLN A 57 23.09 -44.63 -1.93
CA GLN A 57 23.64 -45.67 -2.80
C GLN A 57 22.51 -46.56 -3.34
N ASN A 58 22.72 -47.19 -4.51
CA ASN A 58 21.77 -48.11 -5.18
C ASN A 58 20.37 -47.54 -5.50
N PHE A 59 20.29 -46.33 -6.04
CA PHE A 59 19.02 -45.81 -6.57
C PHE A 59 19.10 -45.61 -8.09
N ASN A 60 17.97 -45.74 -8.76
CA ASN A 60 17.79 -45.45 -10.18
C ASN A 60 16.74 -44.35 -10.30
N ILE A 61 17.07 -43.23 -10.97
CA ILE A 61 16.11 -42.16 -11.28
C ILE A 61 15.80 -42.24 -12.76
N ASP A 62 14.60 -42.70 -13.10
CA ASP A 62 14.17 -42.82 -14.50
C ASP A 62 13.91 -41.44 -15.14
N ASN A 63 13.35 -40.48 -14.38
CA ASN A 63 13.13 -39.13 -14.85
C ASN A 63 13.19 -38.12 -13.69
N PHE A 64 14.05 -37.09 -13.81
CA PHE A 64 14.18 -36.00 -12.85
C PHE A 64 13.90 -34.67 -13.54
N ASN A 65 12.88 -33.95 -13.10
CA ASN A 65 12.55 -32.64 -13.65
C ASN A 65 12.74 -31.56 -12.57
N VAL A 66 13.72 -30.67 -12.79
CA VAL A 66 13.99 -29.53 -11.92
C VAL A 66 13.39 -28.29 -12.55
N HIS A 67 12.35 -27.75 -11.92
CA HIS A 67 11.84 -26.43 -12.28
C HIS A 67 12.59 -25.35 -11.49
N SER A 68 13.52 -24.65 -12.15
CA SER A 68 14.12 -23.45 -11.58
C SER A 68 13.07 -22.35 -11.48
N LEU A 69 12.67 -21.99 -10.25
CA LEU A 69 11.68 -20.95 -10.00
C LEU A 69 12.25 -19.53 -10.19
N GLU A 70 13.55 -19.38 -10.45
CA GLU A 70 14.18 -18.07 -10.59
C GLU A 70 13.70 -17.32 -11.84
N ASP A 71 13.65 -18.00 -12.99
CA ASP A 71 13.25 -17.37 -14.25
C ASP A 71 11.74 -17.07 -14.27
N SER A 72 10.93 -17.99 -13.75
CA SER A 72 9.48 -17.79 -13.60
C SER A 72 9.13 -16.63 -12.67
N ARG A 73 9.89 -16.43 -11.57
CA ARG A 73 9.70 -15.28 -10.66
C ARG A 73 10.05 -13.96 -11.35
N LYS A 74 11.14 -13.91 -12.10
CA LYS A 74 11.56 -12.70 -12.83
C LYS A 74 10.50 -12.30 -13.88
N GLU A 75 10.00 -13.25 -14.65
CA GLU A 75 8.94 -12.98 -15.63
C GLU A 75 7.61 -12.60 -14.96
N GLY A 76 7.27 -13.21 -13.81
CA GLY A 76 6.14 -12.81 -12.99
C GLY A 76 6.22 -11.35 -12.53
N TRP A 77 7.34 -10.94 -11.94
CA TRP A 77 7.56 -9.56 -11.50
C TRP A 77 7.52 -8.56 -12.67
N LYS A 78 8.16 -8.90 -13.79
CA LYS A 78 8.11 -8.08 -15.00
C LYS A 78 6.67 -7.89 -15.50
N THR A 79 5.86 -8.95 -15.44
CA THR A 79 4.44 -8.88 -15.79
C THR A 79 3.67 -7.97 -14.84
N LEU A 80 3.89 -8.07 -13.53
CA LEU A 80 3.26 -7.19 -12.55
C LEU A 80 3.66 -5.72 -12.76
N LEU A 81 4.95 -5.46 -12.97
CA LEU A 81 5.48 -4.10 -13.22
C LEU A 81 4.92 -3.50 -14.52
N LYS A 82 4.72 -4.30 -15.56
CA LYS A 82 4.12 -3.83 -16.82
C LYS A 82 2.66 -3.41 -16.66
N ASN A 83 1.94 -4.01 -15.71
CA ASN A 83 0.50 -3.80 -15.52
C ASN A 83 0.17 -2.94 -14.29
N VAL A 84 1.17 -2.46 -13.55
CA VAL A 84 0.93 -1.58 -12.41
C VAL A 84 0.48 -0.20 -12.90
N ALA A 85 -0.56 0.34 -12.28
CA ALA A 85 -0.99 1.72 -12.52
C ALA A 85 -0.11 2.69 -11.72
N SER A 86 1.12 2.92 -12.16
CA SER A 86 2.09 3.79 -11.46
C SER A 86 1.66 5.27 -11.42
N ASN A 87 0.86 5.71 -12.38
CA ASN A 87 0.18 7.02 -12.39
C ASN A 87 -0.81 7.21 -11.22
N ALA A 88 -1.29 6.11 -10.63
CA ALA A 88 -2.25 6.15 -9.54
C ALA A 88 -1.63 6.41 -8.18
N LEU A 89 -0.32 6.19 -8.02
CA LEU A 89 0.34 6.30 -6.74
C LEU A 89 0.14 7.72 -6.16
N HIS A 90 -0.04 7.80 -4.85
CA HIS A 90 -0.28 9.09 -4.17
C HIS A 90 0.84 10.12 -4.40
N ASN A 91 2.07 9.65 -4.66
CA ASN A 91 3.27 10.43 -4.93
C ASN A 91 3.72 10.36 -6.41
N SER A 92 2.85 9.91 -7.32
CA SER A 92 3.17 9.83 -8.74
C SER A 92 3.35 11.22 -9.34
N SER A 93 4.38 11.40 -10.18
CA SER A 93 4.59 12.64 -10.94
C SER A 93 3.47 12.94 -11.93
N ALA A 94 2.70 11.92 -12.35
CA ALA A 94 1.50 12.08 -13.17
C ALA A 94 0.38 12.87 -12.46
N ARG A 95 0.45 12.97 -11.13
CA ARG A 95 -0.48 13.73 -10.28
C ARG A 95 0.18 14.99 -9.73
N PHE A 96 1.03 15.65 -10.54
CA PHE A 96 1.66 16.91 -10.16
C PHE A 96 0.62 17.89 -9.61
N ASP A 97 0.95 18.51 -8.48
CA ASP A 97 0.04 19.40 -7.73
C ASP A 97 -1.29 18.74 -7.31
N ALA A 98 -1.22 17.50 -6.81
CA ALA A 98 -2.39 16.82 -6.25
C ALA A 98 -3.06 17.70 -5.19
N PRO A 99 -4.40 17.85 -5.23
CA PRO A 99 -5.10 18.74 -4.31
C PRO A 99 -4.88 18.25 -2.89
N LYS A 100 -4.60 19.15 -1.96
CA LYS A 100 -4.43 18.88 -0.52
C LYS A 100 -5.07 20.00 0.28
N CYS A 101 -5.44 19.72 1.52
CA CYS A 101 -5.89 20.75 2.44
C CYS A 101 -4.74 21.70 2.80
N ASP A 102 -5.04 22.99 2.86
CA ASP A 102 -4.11 24.01 3.33
C ASP A 102 -3.81 23.83 4.82
N GLU A 103 -2.62 24.26 5.24
CA GLU A 103 -2.20 24.21 6.63
C GLU A 103 -3.19 24.97 7.53
N GLY A 104 -3.52 24.37 8.69
CA GLY A 104 -4.50 24.95 9.62
C GLY A 104 -5.97 24.81 9.19
N THR A 105 -6.26 24.24 8.02
CA THR A 105 -7.63 23.94 7.60
C THR A 105 -8.00 22.49 7.88
N ARG A 106 -9.29 22.20 8.09
CA ARG A 106 -9.82 20.83 8.26
C ARG A 106 -9.07 19.99 9.31
N VAL A 107 -8.51 20.65 10.34
CA VAL A 107 -7.70 20.01 11.38
C VAL A 107 -8.50 18.94 12.12
N GLU A 108 -9.67 19.31 12.65
CA GLU A 108 -10.52 18.39 13.44
C GLU A 108 -10.86 17.10 12.68
N VAL A 109 -11.34 17.21 11.43
CA VAL A 109 -11.67 16.03 10.61
C VAL A 109 -10.44 15.23 10.19
N THR A 110 -9.30 15.89 10.02
CA THR A 110 -8.05 15.21 9.70
C THR A 110 -7.58 14.38 10.90
N ASP A 111 -7.68 14.93 12.10
CA ASP A 111 -7.27 14.25 13.32
C ASP A 111 -8.22 13.09 13.64
N GLU A 112 -9.54 13.28 13.49
CA GLU A 112 -10.53 12.20 13.62
C GLU A 112 -10.22 11.01 12.68
N LEU A 113 -9.87 11.30 11.42
CA LEU A 113 -9.49 10.26 10.46
C LEU A 113 -8.16 9.59 10.82
N MET A 114 -7.18 10.35 11.33
CA MET A 114 -5.90 9.78 11.74
C MET A 114 -6.04 8.89 12.97
N ASP A 115 -6.88 9.28 13.94
CA ASP A 115 -7.22 8.47 15.10
C ASP A 115 -7.89 7.16 14.66
N TRP A 116 -8.85 7.25 13.73
CA TRP A 116 -9.50 6.07 13.15
C TRP A 116 -8.52 5.14 12.44
N ILE A 117 -7.57 5.67 11.67
CA ILE A 117 -6.52 4.88 10.99
C ILE A 117 -5.61 4.16 12.00
N GLN A 118 -5.34 4.80 13.15
CA GLN A 118 -4.46 4.25 14.18
C GLN A 118 -5.14 3.21 15.06
N ASP A 119 -6.48 3.21 15.13
CA ASP A 119 -7.24 2.21 15.87
C ASP A 119 -7.19 0.84 15.18
N ARG A 120 -6.29 -0.02 15.67
CA ARG A 120 -6.13 -1.40 15.19
C ARG A 120 -7.14 -2.37 15.78
N GLU A 121 -7.77 -2.03 16.90
CA GLU A 121 -8.71 -2.91 17.60
C GLU A 121 -10.16 -2.65 17.16
N GLY A 122 -10.41 -1.50 16.52
CA GLY A 122 -11.69 -1.15 15.95
C GLY A 122 -12.18 -2.19 14.91
N PRO A 123 -13.47 -2.56 14.94
CA PRO A 123 -14.04 -3.51 13.97
C PRO A 123 -14.20 -2.90 12.57
N GLN A 124 -13.98 -1.59 12.42
CA GLN A 124 -14.24 -0.84 11.19
C GLN A 124 -12.96 -0.73 10.36
N ARG A 125 -13.00 -1.24 9.12
CA ARG A 125 -11.86 -1.20 8.18
C ARG A 125 -12.13 -0.42 6.90
N LEU A 126 -13.38 0.00 6.71
CA LEU A 126 -13.81 0.76 5.53
C LEU A 126 -14.46 2.06 5.98
N LEU A 127 -14.00 3.18 5.41
CA LEU A 127 -14.56 4.50 5.61
C LEU A 127 -14.96 5.10 4.27
N CYS A 128 -16.20 5.60 4.19
CA CYS A 128 -16.71 6.28 3.01
C CYS A 128 -16.87 7.78 3.30
N MET A 129 -16.17 8.62 2.53
CA MET A 129 -16.31 10.07 2.61
C MET A 129 -17.35 10.58 1.62
N THR A 130 -18.39 11.22 2.13
CA THR A 130 -19.45 11.83 1.31
C THR A 130 -19.48 13.35 1.48
N GLY A 131 -20.17 14.05 0.59
CA GLY A 131 -20.27 15.51 0.63
C GLY A 131 -20.44 16.11 -0.76
N ALA A 132 -20.76 17.40 -0.82
CA ALA A 132 -20.98 18.13 -2.07
C ALA A 132 -19.79 18.03 -3.05
N ALA A 133 -20.09 18.12 -4.34
CA ALA A 133 -19.05 18.32 -5.35
C ALA A 133 -18.23 19.57 -5.01
N GLY A 134 -16.91 19.50 -5.20
CA GLY A 134 -16.01 20.61 -4.83
C GLY A 134 -15.74 20.80 -3.34
N ALA A 135 -16.36 20.04 -2.42
CA ALA A 135 -16.13 20.18 -0.97
C ALA A 135 -14.72 19.79 -0.46
N GLY A 136 -13.79 19.48 -1.36
CA GLY A 136 -12.40 19.13 -1.02
C GLY A 136 -12.21 17.70 -0.50
N LYS A 137 -13.10 16.76 -0.83
CA LYS A 137 -12.98 15.35 -0.38
C LYS A 137 -11.67 14.70 -0.86
N SER A 138 -11.30 14.90 -2.12
CA SER A 138 -10.05 14.37 -2.67
C SER A 138 -8.83 15.06 -2.06
N ALA A 139 -8.96 16.36 -1.72
CA ALA A 139 -7.91 17.11 -1.03
C ALA A 139 -7.64 16.55 0.37
N LEU A 140 -8.70 16.28 1.14
CA LEU A 140 -8.60 15.67 2.45
C LEU A 140 -8.00 14.25 2.39
N GLN A 141 -8.41 13.42 1.43
CA GLN A 141 -7.82 12.09 1.23
C GLN A 141 -6.32 12.15 0.88
N GLN A 142 -5.90 13.10 0.04
CA GLN A 142 -4.48 13.33 -0.26
C GLN A 142 -3.71 13.77 0.99
N THR A 143 -4.26 14.70 1.78
CA THR A 143 -3.65 15.12 3.05
C THR A 143 -3.47 13.95 4.03
N ILE A 144 -4.46 13.07 4.13
CA ILE A 144 -4.36 11.87 4.97
C ILE A 144 -3.28 10.92 4.45
N ALA A 145 -3.24 10.63 3.15
CA ALA A 145 -2.21 9.78 2.55
C ALA A 145 -0.80 10.35 2.81
N GLU A 146 -0.60 11.66 2.67
CA GLU A 146 0.68 12.32 2.96
C GLU A 146 1.05 12.26 4.44
N LYS A 147 0.08 12.42 5.35
CA LYS A 147 0.31 12.26 6.80
C LYS A 147 0.71 10.84 7.15
N CYS A 148 0.00 9.83 6.64
CA CYS A 148 0.33 8.42 6.85
C CYS A 148 1.70 8.06 6.25
N SER A 149 2.05 8.63 5.09
CA SER A 149 3.38 8.44 4.49
C SER A 149 4.47 9.04 5.36
N LYS A 150 4.28 10.25 5.89
CA LYS A 150 5.22 10.92 6.80
C LYS A 150 5.39 10.18 8.12
N SER A 151 4.34 9.54 8.63
CA SER A 151 4.39 8.72 9.85
C SER A 151 4.83 7.28 9.63
N ASN A 152 5.19 6.88 8.40
CA ASN A 152 5.53 5.49 8.04
C ASN A 152 4.44 4.47 8.41
N THR A 153 3.17 4.89 8.38
CA THR A 153 2.01 4.00 8.62
C THR A 153 1.24 3.68 7.34
N LEU A 154 1.57 4.34 6.22
CA LEU A 154 0.95 4.09 4.93
C LEU A 154 1.44 2.77 4.33
N GLY A 155 0.55 1.78 4.21
CA GLY A 155 0.83 0.56 3.44
C GLY A 155 0.81 0.82 1.93
N SER A 156 -0.26 1.44 1.43
CA SER A 156 -0.37 1.90 0.04
C SER A 156 -1.49 2.91 -0.12
N ALA A 157 -1.39 3.78 -1.11
CA ALA A 157 -2.45 4.71 -1.51
C ALA A 157 -2.49 4.90 -3.03
N PHE A 158 -3.68 4.73 -3.60
CA PHE A 158 -3.95 4.85 -5.02
C PHE A 158 -5.10 5.82 -5.27
N PHE A 159 -4.91 6.72 -6.23
CA PHE A 159 -5.89 7.67 -6.68
C PHE A 159 -6.23 7.38 -8.14
N PHE A 160 -7.51 7.19 -8.40
CA PHE A 160 -8.04 6.87 -9.71
C PHE A 160 -8.71 8.12 -10.27
N SER A 161 -8.30 8.52 -11.47
CA SER A 161 -8.93 9.61 -12.21
C SER A 161 -9.72 9.01 -13.36
N ALA A 162 -11.01 9.34 -13.43
CA ALA A 162 -11.85 8.98 -14.58
C ALA A 162 -11.42 9.71 -15.86
N ALA A 163 -10.67 10.80 -15.74
CA ALA A 163 -10.11 11.53 -16.87
C ALA A 163 -8.83 10.89 -17.43
N ASP A 164 -8.28 9.85 -16.78
CA ASP A 164 -7.09 9.16 -17.28
C ASP A 164 -7.49 8.11 -18.34
N PRO A 165 -7.15 8.32 -19.62
CA PRO A 165 -7.57 7.42 -20.70
C PRO A 165 -6.93 6.03 -20.61
N THR A 166 -5.83 5.88 -19.86
CA THR A 166 -5.16 4.58 -19.69
C THR A 166 -5.92 3.63 -18.76
N ARG A 167 -7.04 4.09 -18.17
CA ARG A 167 -7.76 3.39 -17.09
C ARG A 167 -9.25 3.20 -17.37
N ASN A 168 -9.68 3.41 -18.62
CA ASN A 168 -11.09 3.38 -19.02
C ASN A 168 -11.37 2.32 -20.10
N ASN A 169 -10.78 1.13 -19.93
CA ASN A 169 -10.81 0.03 -20.90
C ASN A 169 -11.69 -1.12 -20.40
#